data_AF-A0A928BA61-F1
#
_entry.id   AF-A0A928BA61-F1
#
_cell.length_a   1.000
_cell.length_b   1.000
_cell.length_c   1.000
_cell.angle_alpha   90.00
_cell.angle_beta   90.00
_cell.angle_gamma   90.00
#
_symmetry.space_group_name_H-M   'P 1'
#
loop_
_entity.id
_entity.type
_entity.pdbx_description
1 polymer ?
#
loop_
_entity_poly.entity_id
_entity_poly.type
_entity_poly.pdbx_seq_one_letter_code
_entity_poly.pdbx_strand_id
1 'polypeptide(L)' 'MESIQYTGTNFQQVKEFAQGKILAPYFCMGFNMLSLVTKEGFVTVNEGDYIIKGEDGEFYVK' A
#
# COMPACT_ATOMS: atom_id res chain seq x y z
N MET A 1 10.49 -12.54 3.06
CA MET A 1 9.77 -11.33 2.60
C MET A 1 8.35 -11.43 3.08
N GLU A 2 7.88 -10.39 3.75
CA GLU A 2 6.49 -10.29 4.22
C GLU A 2 5.69 -9.48 3.21
N SER A 3 4.40 -9.81 3.05
CA SER A 3 3.51 -9.07 2.16
C SER A 3 2.09 -9.00 2.72
N ILE A 4 1.38 -7.93 2.39
CA ILE A 4 -0.05 -7.79 2.66
C ILE A 4 -0.79 -7.41 1.38
N GLN A 5 -1.93 -8.04 1.12
CA GLN A 5 -2.81 -7.64 0.03
C GLN A 5 -3.69 -6.47 0.46
N TYR A 6 -3.87 -5.47 -0.40
CA TYR A 6 -4.88 -4.44 -0.19
C TYR A 6 -6.25 -4.94 -0.69
N THR A 7 -7.23 -5.01 0.19
CA THR A 7 -8.58 -5.55 -0.10
C THR A 7 -9.63 -4.46 -0.28
N GLY A 8 -9.21 -3.20 -0.45
CA GLY A 8 -10.11 -2.03 -0.48
C GLY A 8 -10.61 -1.60 0.91
N THR A 9 -10.78 -2.55 1.83
CA THR A 9 -11.39 -2.34 3.16
C THR A 9 -10.40 -2.45 4.33
N ASN A 10 -9.21 -3.00 4.12
CA ASN A 10 -8.23 -3.27 5.17
C ASN A 10 -7.19 -2.14 5.38
N PHE A 11 -7.58 -0.88 5.18
CA PHE A 11 -6.68 0.28 5.23
C PHE A 11 -5.82 0.33 6.50
N GLN A 12 -6.41 0.13 7.68
CA GLN A 12 -5.68 0.26 8.94
C GLN A 12 -4.56 -0.79 9.07
N GLN A 13 -4.83 -2.02 8.64
CA GLN A 13 -3.84 -3.12 8.64
C GLN A 13 -2.70 -2.83 7.66
N VAL A 14 -3.05 -2.34 6.46
CA VAL A 14 -2.07 -1.95 5.44
C VAL A 14 -1.20 -0.79 5.91
N LYS A 15 -1.79 0.21 6.58
CA LYS A 15 -1.06 1.36 7.14
C LYS A 15 -0.09 0.94 8.25
N GLU A 16 -0.50 0.03 9.12
CA GLU A 16 0.36 -0.55 10.16
C GLU A 16 1.50 -1.38 9.57
N PHE A 17 1.19 -2.25 8.61
CA PHE A 17 2.19 -3.04 7.88
C PHE A 17 3.24 -2.16 7.19
N ALA A 18 2.77 -1.09 6.52
CA ALA A 18 3.61 -0.13 5.83
C ALA A 18 4.28 0.91 6.75
N GLN A 19 4.17 0.76 8.07
CA GLN A 19 4.80 1.64 9.06
C GLN A 19 4.46 3.12 8.85
N GLY A 20 3.20 3.40 8.49
CA GLY A 20 2.71 4.76 8.25
C GLY A 20 3.09 5.37 6.89
N LYS A 21 3.75 4.62 5.99
CA LYS A 21 4.09 5.07 4.62
C LYS A 21 2.90 5.07 3.64
N ILE A 22 1.69 4.90 4.14
CA ILE A 22 0.46 4.93 3.34
C ILE A 22 -0.22 6.28 3.56
N LEU A 23 -0.48 6.99 2.48
CA LEU A 23 -1.36 8.16 2.47
C LEU A 23 -2.83 7.72 2.50
N ALA A 24 -3.71 8.63 2.93
CA ALA A 24 -5.12 8.36 3.15
C ALA A 24 -5.79 7.61 1.98
N PRO A 25 -6.75 6.70 2.27
CA PRO A 25 -7.46 6.00 1.21
C PRO A 25 -8.31 7.00 0.46
N TYR A 26 -8.42 6.81 -0.85
CA TYR A 26 -9.31 7.61 -1.68
C TYR A 26 -10.06 6.72 -2.66
N PHE A 27 -11.30 7.12 -2.94
CA PHE A 27 -12.18 6.44 -3.86
C PHE A 27 -12.24 7.22 -5.17
N CYS A 28 -11.89 6.57 -6.27
CA CYS A 28 -11.95 7.18 -7.59
C CYS A 28 -12.60 6.21 -8.58
N MET A 29 -13.63 6.65 -9.29
CA MET A 29 -14.26 5.90 -10.38
C MET A 29 -14.68 4.46 -10.03
N GLY A 30 -15.08 4.18 -8.79
CA GLY A 30 -15.46 2.83 -8.36
C GLY A 30 -14.37 2.03 -7.66
N PHE A 31 -13.14 2.54 -7.61
CA PHE A 31 -11.98 1.82 -7.09
C PHE A 31 -11.50 2.42 -5.76
N ASN A 32 -11.25 1.54 -4.79
CA ASN A 32 -10.51 1.89 -3.59
C ASN A 32 -9.01 1.90 -3.90
N MET A 33 -8.34 3.02 -3.62
CA MET A 33 -6.91 3.18 -3.88
C MET A 33 -6.19 3.81 -2.70
N LEU A 34 -4.91 3.47 -2.56
CA LEU A 34 -3.97 4.07 -1.62
C LEU A 34 -2.79 4.66 -2.37
N SER A 35 -2.02 5.52 -1.69
CA SER A 35 -0.72 5.97 -2.19
C SER A 35 0.36 5.57 -1.20
N LEU A 36 1.31 4.75 -1.65
CA LEU A 36 2.44 4.25 -0.88
C LEU A 36 3.67 5.11 -1.15
N VAL A 37 4.37 5.52 -0.09
CA VAL A 37 5.66 6.23 -0.19
C VAL A 37 6.80 5.21 -0.34
N THR A 38 7.49 5.24 -1.47
CA THR A 38 8.70 4.45 -1.77
C THR A 38 9.92 5.35 -1.91
N LYS A 39 11.10 4.78 -2.19
CA LYS A 39 12.32 5.57 -2.45
C LYS A 39 12.26 6.32 -3.78
N GLU A 40 11.52 5.79 -4.74
CA GLU A 40 11.35 6.33 -6.10
C GLU A 40 10.22 7.36 -6.20
N GLY A 41 9.39 7.50 -5.16
CA GLY A 41 8.28 8.43 -5.10
C GLY A 41 7.01 7.80 -4.56
N PHE A 42 5.86 8.26 -5.04
CA PHE A 42 4.57 7.70 -4.67
C PHE A 42 4.15 6.62 -5.66
N VAL A 43 3.68 5.49 -5.15
CA VAL A 43 3.12 4.39 -5.95
C VAL A 43 1.65 4.20 -5.57
N THR A 44 0.77 4.14 -6.56
CA THR A 44 -0.64 3.80 -6.34
C THR A 44 -0.78 2.32 -6.02
N VAL A 45 -1.53 2.01 -4.96
CA VAL A 45 -1.94 0.65 -4.59
C VAL A 45 -3.43 0.51 -4.87
N ASN A 46 -3.81 -0.44 -5.69
CA ASN A 46 -5.18 -0.76 -6.04
C ASN A 46 -5.67 -1.96 -5.22
N GLU A 47 -6.99 -2.08 -5.10
CA GLU A 47 -7.59 -3.30 -4.57
C GLU A 47 -7.11 -4.53 -5.37
N GLY A 48 -6.58 -5.52 -4.66
CA GLY A 48 -5.98 -6.72 -5.24
C GLY A 48 -4.44 -6.72 -5.22
N ASP A 49 -3.81 -5.53 -5.18
CA ASP A 49 -2.34 -5.41 -5.19
C ASP A 49 -1.73 -5.88 -3.86
N TYR A 50 -0.51 -6.39 -3.94
CA TYR A 50 0.30 -6.78 -2.77
C TYR A 50 1.36 -5.73 -2.47
N ILE A 51 1.39 -5.28 -1.21
CA ILE A 51 2.48 -4.46 -0.67
C ILE A 51 3.50 -5.40 -0.03
N ILE A 52 4.74 -5.35 -0.51
CA ILE A 52 5.83 -6.24 -0.12
C ILE A 52 6.87 -5.45 0.65
N LYS A 53 7.31 -5.95 1.81
CA LYS A 53 8.38 -5.35 2.62
C LYS A 53 9.75 -5.93 2.22
N GLY A 54 10.65 -5.07 1.76
CA GLY A 54 12.03 -5.38 1.40
C GLY A 54 12.99 -5.39 2.60
N GLU A 55 14.27 -5.72 2.35
CA GLU A 55 15.29 -5.93 3.40
C GLU A 55 15.69 -4.63 4.13
N ASP A 56 15.60 -3.47 3.47
CA ASP A 56 15.97 -2.16 4.04
C ASP A 56 14.76 -1.30 4.45
N GLY A 57 13.62 -1.93 4.75
CA GLY A 57 12.36 -1.21 5.05
C GLY A 57 11.77 -0.48 3.83
N GLU A 58 12.23 -0.83 2.64
CA GLU A 58 11.61 -0.48 1.37
C GLU A 58 10.28 -1.23 1.19
N PHE A 59 9.38 -0.62 0.41
CA PHE A 59 8.11 -1.23 0.07
C PHE A 59 7.90 -1.17 -1.44
N TYR A 60 7.34 -2.24 -1.99
CA TYR A 60 7.01 -2.38 -3.41
C TYR A 60 5.57 -2.86 -3.57
N VAL A 61 5.00 -2.61 -4.75
CA VAL A 61 3.63 -3.02 -5.11
C VAL A 61 3.71 -4.04 -6.25
N LYS A 62 2.93 -5.12 -6.16
CA LYS A 62 2.84 -6.17 -7.19
C LYS A 62 1.41 -6.61 -7.44
#